data_AF-X0ZWR6-F1
#
_entry.id   AF-X0ZWR6-F1
#
_cell.length_a   1.000
_cell.length_b   1.000
_cell.length_c   1.000
_cell.angle_alpha   90.00
_cell.angle_beta   90.00
_cell.angle_gamma   90.00
#
_symmetry.space_group_name_H-M   'P 1'
#
loop_
_entity.id
_entity.type
_entity.pdbx_description
1 polymer ?
#
loop_
_entity_poly.entity_id
_entity_poly.type
_entity_poly.pdbx_seq_one_letter_code
_entity_poly.pdbx_strand_id
1 'polypeptide(L)' 'MEEAKEITSMMEEKRVFNPPEELSKKAYIKSLDEYKEIYKRSVDDPEGFWSEMAEQLNWFKKWDSVLVEDFKEGKHE' A
#
# COMPACT_ATOMS: atom_id res chain seq x y z
N MET A 1 -8.52 -27.65 10.01
CA MET A 1 -7.16 -27.59 10.58
C MET A 1 -7.11 -26.38 11.48
N GLU A 2 -6.59 -26.58 12.68
CA GLU A 2 -6.89 -25.87 13.93
C GLU A 2 -6.63 -24.34 13.90
N GLU A 3 -7.59 -23.61 14.48
CA GLU A 3 -7.39 -22.24 14.95
C GLU A 3 -6.56 -22.26 16.24
N ALA A 4 -5.29 -21.90 16.15
CA ALA A 4 -4.51 -21.57 17.34
C ALA A 4 -4.61 -20.06 17.60
N LYS A 5 -5.73 -19.61 18.20
CA LYS A 5 -5.86 -18.27 18.80
C LYS A 5 -5.18 -18.27 20.18
N GLU A 6 -3.86 -18.37 20.20
CA GLU A 6 -3.12 -18.33 21.46
C GLU A 6 -3.00 -16.87 21.95
N ILE A 7 -3.57 -16.65 23.15
CA ILE A 7 -3.89 -15.38 23.84
C ILE A 7 -5.20 -14.70 23.35
N THR A 8 -6.35 -15.33 23.64
CA THR A 8 -7.65 -14.64 23.59
C THR A 8 -7.80 -13.73 24.81
N SER A 9 -7.59 -12.43 24.65
CA SER A 9 -8.17 -11.42 25.55
C SER A 9 -9.69 -11.57 25.50
N MET A 10 -10.34 -11.81 26.65
CA MET A 10 -11.81 -11.99 26.74
C MET A 10 -12.63 -10.73 26.42
N MET A 11 -11.98 -9.66 25.94
CA MET A 11 -12.64 -8.50 25.35
C MET A 11 -12.15 -8.33 23.91
N GLU A 12 -12.90 -8.88 22.95
CA GLU A 12 -12.75 -8.50 21.53
C GLU A 12 -13.25 -7.07 21.38
N GLU A 13 -12.33 -6.10 21.36
CA GLU A 13 -12.63 -4.71 21.06
C GLU A 13 -12.92 -4.54 19.56
N LYS A 14 -14.19 -4.29 19.21
CA LYS A 14 -14.68 -4.20 17.82
C LYS A 14 -15.02 -2.78 17.37
N ARG A 15 -14.78 -1.76 18.19
CA ARG A 15 -15.08 -0.37 17.82
C ARG A 15 -14.20 0.07 16.66
N VAL A 16 -14.84 0.67 15.67
CA VAL A 16 -14.18 1.33 14.54
C VAL A 16 -14.27 2.84 14.76
N PHE A 17 -13.12 3.52 14.73
CA PHE A 17 -13.02 4.97 14.87
C PHE A 17 -12.73 5.56 13.50
N ASN A 18 -13.76 6.08 12.84
CA ASN A 18 -13.59 6.74 11.57
C ASN A 18 -12.90 8.11 11.76
N PRO A 19 -12.06 8.53 10.79
CA PRO A 19 -11.50 9.87 10.81
C PRO A 19 -12.61 10.94 10.77
N PRO A 20 -12.46 12.08 11.47
CA PRO A 20 -13.39 13.19 11.35
C PRO A 20 -13.53 13.67 9.90
N GLU A 21 -14.72 14.07 9.47
CA GLU A 21 -14.97 14.47 8.08
C GLU A 21 -14.03 15.58 7.57
N GLU A 22 -13.72 16.55 8.42
CA GLU A 22 -12.85 17.68 8.08
C GLU A 22 -11.42 17.25 7.78
N LEU A 23 -10.98 16.14 8.39
CA LEU A 23 -9.68 15.53 8.10
C LEU A 23 -9.75 14.74 6.79
N SER A 24 -10.78 13.91 6.62
CA SER A 24 -10.96 13.09 5.41
C SER A 24 -11.05 13.94 4.14
N LYS A 25 -11.70 15.12 4.19
CA LYS A 25 -11.82 16.04 3.04
C LYS A 25 -10.48 16.64 2.61
N LYS A 26 -9.53 16.81 3.54
CA LYS A 26 -8.21 17.43 3.31
C LYS A 26 -7.09 16.42 3.06
N ALA A 27 -7.35 15.14 3.32
CA ALA A 27 -6.39 14.08 3.10
C ALA A 27 -6.15 13.85 1.60
N TYR A 28 -4.96 13.35 1.27
CA TYR A 28 -4.63 12.91 -0.09
C TYR A 28 -5.47 11.70 -0.54
N ILE A 29 -5.90 10.88 0.42
CA ILE A 29 -6.81 9.76 0.21
C ILE A 29 -7.99 9.96 1.17
N LYS A 30 -9.19 10.09 0.62
CA LYS A 30 -10.38 10.60 1.33
C LYS A 30 -11.25 9.49 1.89
N SER A 31 -11.09 8.27 1.38
CA SER A 31 -11.88 7.11 1.79
C SER A 31 -11.07 5.82 1.76
N LEU A 32 -11.56 4.82 2.49
CA LEU A 32 -10.95 3.49 2.48
C LEU A 32 -11.08 2.82 1.11
N ASP A 33 -12.15 3.11 0.36
CA ASP A 33 -12.35 2.50 -0.96
C ASP A 33 -11.41 3.10 -2.01
N GLU A 34 -11.17 4.42 -1.95
CA GLU A 34 -10.14 5.09 -2.76
C GLU A 34 -8.73 4.51 -2.45
N TYR A 35 -8.41 4.32 -1.17
CA TYR A 35 -7.17 3.64 -0.77
C TYR A 35 -7.07 2.25 -1.40
N LYS A 36 -8.12 1.43 -1.31
CA LYS A 36 -8.12 0.06 -1.85
C LYS A 36 -7.93 0.04 -3.37
N GLU A 37 -8.50 0.99 -4.10
CA GLU A 37 -8.32 1.09 -5.54
C GLU A 37 -6.87 1.44 -5.91
N ILE A 38 -6.31 2.47 -5.26
CA ILE A 38 -4.90 2.87 -5.45
C ILE A 38 -3.97 1.72 -5.08
N TYR A 39 -4.21 1.08 -3.93
CA TYR A 39 -3.43 -0.06 -3.46
C TYR A 39 -3.50 -1.22 -4.45
N LYS A 40 -4.70 -1.56 -4.93
CA LYS A 40 -4.87 -2.61 -5.93
C LYS A 40 -4.05 -2.32 -7.18
N ARG A 41 -4.10 -1.10 -7.71
CA ARG A 41 -3.26 -0.70 -8.86
C ARG A 41 -1.76 -0.85 -8.55
N SER A 42 -1.32 -0.46 -7.36
CA SER A 42 0.10 -0.54 -6.97
C SER A 42 0.65 -1.97 -6.92
N VAL A 43 -0.23 -2.97 -6.77
CA VAL A 43 0.12 -4.40 -6.71
C VAL A 43 -0.13 -5.08 -8.04
N ASP A 44 -1.23 -4.77 -8.73
CA ASP A 44 -1.60 -5.39 -10.01
C ASP A 44 -0.77 -4.85 -11.19
N ASP A 45 -0.33 -3.58 -11.12
CA ASP A 45 0.53 -2.91 -12.10
C ASP A 45 1.63 -2.09 -11.38
N PRO A 46 2.62 -2.77 -10.78
CA PRO A 46 3.63 -2.11 -9.97
C PRO A 46 4.54 -1.22 -10.80
N GLU A 47 4.94 -1.62 -12.01
CA GLU A 47 5.81 -0.80 -12.86
C GLU A 47 5.12 0.49 -13.32
N GLY A 48 3.85 0.40 -13.76
CA GLY A 48 3.08 1.58 -14.17
C GLY A 48 2.79 2.52 -13.00
N PHE A 49 2.41 1.97 -11.85
CA PHE A 49 2.12 2.77 -10.66
C PHE A 49 3.38 3.45 -10.09
N TRP A 50 4.45 2.70 -9.85
CA TRP A 50 5.63 3.23 -9.18
C TRP A 50 6.46 4.15 -10.08
N SER A 51 6.46 3.94 -11.40
CA SER A 51 7.07 4.90 -12.33
C SER A 51 6.38 6.27 -12.25
N GLU A 52 5.05 6.31 -12.31
CA GLU A 52 4.24 7.53 -12.20
C GLU A 52 4.49 8.26 -10.87
N MET A 53 4.52 7.51 -9.75
CA MET A 53 4.82 8.09 -8.44
C MET A 53 6.26 8.65 -8.38
N ALA A 54 7.23 7.95 -8.97
CA ALA A 54 8.61 8.39 -8.98
C ALA A 54 8.85 9.63 -9.86
N GLU A 55 8.00 9.90 -10.86
CA GLU A 55 8.08 11.11 -11.68
C GLU A 55 7.83 12.41 -10.90
N GLN A 56 7.22 12.33 -9.71
CA GLN A 56 7.00 13.48 -8.84
C GLN A 56 8.30 14.02 -8.22
N LEU A 57 9.40 13.27 -8.30
CA LEU A 57 10.71 13.65 -7.80
C LEU A 57 11.58 14.27 -8.90
N ASN A 58 12.50 15.15 -8.51
CA ASN A 58 13.49 15.71 -9.42
C ASN A 58 14.69 14.77 -9.54
N TRP A 59 14.89 14.20 -10.73
CA TRP A 59 15.96 13.27 -11.02
C TRP A 59 17.11 13.93 -11.79
N PHE A 60 18.34 13.69 -11.34
CA PHE A 60 19.53 14.02 -12.14
C PHE A 60 19.71 13.05 -13.31
N LYS A 61 19.38 11.76 -13.11
CA LYS A 61 19.25 10.73 -14.13
C LYS A 61 18.05 9.85 -13.77
N LYS A 62 17.17 9.56 -14.74
CA LYS A 62 16.06 8.61 -14.55
C LYS A 62 16.58 7.16 -14.45
N TRP A 63 15.75 6.30 -13.86
CA TRP A 63 15.98 4.86 -13.77
C TRP A 63 15.89 4.18 -15.15
N ASP A 64 16.57 3.04 -15.29
CA ASP A 64 16.55 2.23 -16.51
C ASP A 64 15.44 1.13 -16.44
N SER A 65 15.15 0.62 -15.22
CA SER A 65 14.06 -0.31 -14.92
C SER A 65 13.30 0.15 -13.68
N VAL A 66 11.98 -0.05 -13.64
CA VAL A 66 11.14 0.37 -12.49
C VAL A 66 11.14 -0.67 -11.39
N LEU A 67 11.02 -1.94 -11.76
CA LEU A 67 10.98 -3.08 -10.86
C LEU A 67 11.86 -4.20 -11.44
N VAL A 68 12.61 -4.88 -10.57
CA VAL A 68 13.30 -6.12 -10.89
C VAL A 68 12.86 -7.15 -9.85
N GLU A 69 12.11 -8.16 -10.28
CA GLU A 69 11.58 -9.21 -9.42
C GLU A 69 12.43 -10.47 -9.54
N ASP A 70 13.22 -10.77 -8.50
CA ASP A 70 13.87 -12.08 -8.36
C ASP A 70 13.69 -12.59 -6.93
N PHE A 71 12.56 -13.24 -6.68
CA PHE A 71 12.28 -13.88 -5.40
C PHE A 71 12.96 -15.24 -5.23
N LYS A 72 13.59 -15.77 -6.30
CA LYS A 72 14.13 -17.12 -6.32
C LYS A 72 15.63 -17.13 -5.99
N GLU A 73 16.38 -16.24 -6.62
CA GLU A 73 17.82 -16.10 -6.42
C GLU A 73 18.19 -14.77 -5.74
N GLY A 74 17.23 -13.85 -5.57
CA GLY A 74 17.43 -12.59 -4.85
C GLY A 74 18.30 -11.58 -5.61
N LYS A 75 18.44 -11.69 -6.93
CA LYS A 75 19.31 -10.83 -7.72
C LYS A 75 18.57 -9.56 -8.16
N HIS A 76 19.30 -8.45 -8.20
CA HIS A 76 18.79 -7.15 -8.65
C HIS A 76 19.83 -6.57 -9.61
N GLU A 77 19.77 -6.99 -10.88
CA GLU A 77 20.57 -6.46 -12.00
C GLU A 77 19.66 -5.95 -13.10
#